data_AF-A0A3D1TXN3-F1
#
_entry.id   AF-A0A3D1TXN3-F1
#
_cell.length_a   1.000
_cell.length_b   1.000
_cell.length_c   1.000
_cell.angle_alpha   90.00
_cell.angle_beta   90.00
_cell.angle_gamma   90.00
#
_symmetry.space_group_name_H-M   'P 1'
#
loop_
_entity.id
_entity.type
_entity.pdbx_description
1 polymer ?
#
loop_
_entity_poly.entity_id
_entity_poly.type
_entity_poly.pdbx_seq_one_letter_code
_entity_poly.pdbx_strand_id
1 'polypeptide(L)' 'FRKTHSLEEIGEQCLEIDVTLKPLVDRAVPLTEYAWRFRYPGEPEEPSVTEAQIALALAREVYEVILSRLPEEVRP' A
#
# COMPACT_ATOMS: atom_id res chain seq x y z
N PHE A 1 -4.38 -17.28 0.70
CA PHE A 1 -3.78 -16.19 -0.09
C PHE A 1 -2.31 -16.50 -0.37
N ARG A 2 -1.80 -16.13 -1.55
CA ARG A 2 -0.37 -16.24 -1.87
C ARG A 2 0.41 -15.23 -1.04
N LYS A 3 1.61 -15.60 -0.57
CA LYS A 3 2.53 -14.62 0.03
C LYS A 3 3.13 -13.76 -1.08
N THR A 4 2.65 -12.54 -1.21
CA THR A 4 3.06 -11.55 -2.22
C THR A 4 3.19 -10.19 -1.54
N HIS A 5 4.08 -9.34 -2.06
CA HIS A 5 4.14 -7.91 -1.67
C HIS A 5 3.47 -7.03 -2.73
N SER A 6 2.89 -7.62 -3.78
CA SER A 6 2.20 -6.87 -4.83
C SER A 6 0.90 -6.29 -4.28
N LEU A 7 0.86 -4.97 -4.12
CA LEU A 7 -0.37 -4.27 -3.72
C LEU A 7 -1.43 -4.28 -4.83
N GLU A 8 -1.04 -4.53 -6.08
CA GLU A 8 -1.97 -4.79 -7.19
C GLU A 8 -2.71 -6.11 -6.96
N GLU A 9 -1.97 -7.21 -6.77
CA GLU A 9 -2.54 -8.56 -6.59
C GLU A 9 -3.38 -8.64 -5.29
N ILE A 10 -2.91 -8.02 -4.20
CA ILE A 10 -3.66 -7.95 -2.94
C ILE A 10 -4.87 -7.03 -3.10
N GLY A 11 -4.70 -5.89 -3.77
CA GLY A 11 -5.76 -4.93 -4.04
C GLY A 11 -6.90 -5.55 -4.83
N GLU A 12 -6.62 -6.28 -5.91
CA GLU A 12 -7.62 -7.01 -6.70
C GLU A 12 -8.46 -7.96 -5.85
N GLN A 13 -7.82 -8.73 -4.95
CA GLN A 13 -8.53 -9.60 -4.00
C GLN A 13 -9.43 -8.82 -3.04
N CYS A 14 -9.00 -7.63 -2.60
CA CYS A 14 -9.86 -6.74 -1.80
C CYS A 14 -11.04 -6.19 -2.62
N LEU A 15 -10.86 -5.91 -3.91
CA LEU A 15 -11.93 -5.39 -4.78
C LEU A 15 -13.02 -6.43 -5.09
N GLU A 16 -12.68 -7.73 -5.05
CA GLU A 16 -13.68 -8.80 -5.10
C GLU A 16 -14.65 -8.77 -3.91
N ILE A 17 -14.20 -8.24 -2.77
CA ILE A 17 -14.99 -8.12 -1.53
C ILE A 17 -15.67 -6.75 -1.47
N ASP A 18 -14.93 -5.68 -1.78
CA ASP A 18 -15.40 -4.31 -1.63
C ASP A 18 -14.83 -3.39 -2.73
N VAL A 19 -15.63 -3.20 -3.78
CA VAL A 19 -15.29 -2.36 -4.93
C VAL A 19 -15.06 -0.89 -4.58
N THR A 20 -15.56 -0.40 -3.44
CA THR A 20 -15.39 1.01 -3.04
C THR A 20 -13.93 1.34 -2.74
N LEU A 21 -13.07 0.34 -2.55
CA LEU A 21 -11.64 0.51 -2.32
C LEU A 21 -10.85 0.84 -3.61
N LYS A 22 -11.44 0.71 -4.80
CA LYS A 22 -10.71 0.84 -6.07
C LYS A 22 -9.90 2.13 -6.20
N PRO A 23 -10.45 3.33 -5.93
CA PRO A 23 -9.66 4.56 -6.02
C PRO A 23 -8.43 4.58 -5.10
N LEU A 24 -8.53 3.93 -3.93
CA LEU A 24 -7.44 3.84 -2.97
C LEU A 24 -6.39 2.81 -3.41
N VAL A 25 -6.83 1.65 -3.89
CA VAL A 25 -5.96 0.61 -4.46
C VAL A 25 -5.15 1.16 -5.63
N ASP A 26 -5.79 1.82 -6.59
CA ASP A 26 -5.13 2.38 -7.78
C ASP A 26 -4.00 3.36 -7.39
N ARG A 27 -4.21 4.16 -6.33
CA ARG A 27 -3.20 5.07 -5.79
C ARG A 27 -2.08 4.33 -5.06
N ALA A 28 -2.39 3.23 -4.38
CA ALA A 28 -1.46 2.47 -3.54
C ALA A 28 -0.55 1.51 -4.33
N VAL A 29 -0.97 1.02 -5.50
CA VAL A 29 -0.19 0.09 -6.33
C VAL A 29 1.29 0.50 -6.51
N PRO A 30 1.61 1.77 -6.86
CA PRO A 30 2.99 2.23 -7.01
C PRO A 30 3.87 2.07 -5.76
N LEU A 31 3.29 2.03 -4.55
CA LEU A 31 4.05 1.83 -3.32
C LEU A 31 4.76 0.46 -3.27
N THR A 32 4.33 -0.50 -4.10
CA THR A 32 4.99 -1.81 -4.24
C THR A 32 6.47 -1.67 -4.63
N GLU A 33 6.83 -0.66 -5.42
CA GLU A 33 8.23 -0.44 -5.84
C GLU A 33 9.16 -0.17 -4.65
N TYR A 34 8.65 0.53 -3.63
CA TYR A 34 9.42 0.85 -2.42
C TYR A 34 9.78 -0.40 -1.61
N ALA A 35 9.16 -1.55 -1.89
CA ALA A 35 9.56 -2.82 -1.30
C ALA A 35 10.96 -3.25 -1.70
N TRP A 36 11.56 -2.72 -2.77
CA TRP A 36 12.90 -3.10 -3.21
C TRP A 36 13.79 -1.94 -3.66
N ARG A 37 13.20 -0.86 -4.20
CA ARG A 37 13.89 0.25 -4.87
C ARG A 37 15.08 0.78 -4.08
N PHE A 38 14.91 1.05 -2.78
CA PHE A 38 15.96 1.66 -1.95
C PHE A 38 16.73 0.68 -1.05
N ARG A 39 16.64 -0.64 -1.28
CA ARG A 39 17.23 -1.65 -0.37
C ARG A 39 18.59 -2.20 -0.79
N TYR A 40 18.95 -2.10 -2.07
CA TYR A 40 20.14 -2.76 -2.62
C TYR A 40 21.17 -1.74 -3.11
N PRO A 41 22.48 -2.00 -2.93
CA PRO A 41 23.54 -1.12 -3.42
C PRO A 41 23.52 -1.00 -4.96
N GLY A 42 23.67 0.22 -5.46
CA GLY A 42 23.45 0.62 -6.86
C GLY A 42 22.79 2.00 -6.91
N GLU A 43 22.40 2.52 -8.08
CA GLU A 43 21.47 3.67 -8.15
C GLU A 43 20.03 3.14 -8.06
N PRO A 44 19.33 3.48 -6.97
CA PRO A 44 18.63 4.75 -6.93
C PRO A 44 19.05 5.65 -5.76
N GLU A 45 19.13 6.96 -6.03
CA GLU A 45 19.22 7.99 -4.99
C GLU A 45 18.09 7.80 -3.96
N GLU A 46 18.33 8.20 -2.70
CA GLU A 46 17.29 8.22 -1.68
C GLU A 46 16.04 8.98 -2.17
N PRO A 47 14.82 8.57 -1.77
CA PRO A 47 13.64 9.32 -2.15
C PRO A 47 13.74 10.74 -1.60
N SER A 48 13.22 11.71 -2.36
CA SER A 48 13.12 13.07 -1.84
C SER A 48 12.23 13.10 -0.59
N VAL A 49 12.44 14.09 0.29
CA VAL A 49 11.58 14.26 1.47
C VAL A 49 10.11 14.38 1.08
N THR A 50 9.80 15.08 0.00
CA THR A 50 8.43 15.23 -0.51
C THR A 50 7.84 13.90 -0.98
N GLU A 51 8.60 13.11 -1.73
CA GLU A 51 8.18 11.76 -2.16
C GLU A 51 7.90 10.87 -0.96
N ALA A 52 8.80 10.85 0.03
CA ALA A 52 8.64 10.08 1.25
C ALA A 52 7.37 10.50 2.03
N GLN A 53 7.12 11.81 2.16
CA GLN A 53 5.94 12.33 2.84
C GLN A 53 4.64 11.93 2.13
N ILE A 54 4.59 12.04 0.80
CA ILE A 54 3.42 11.65 0.00
C ILE A 54 3.16 10.14 0.14
N ALA A 55 4.22 9.33 0.02
CA ALA A 55 4.12 7.88 0.14
C ALA A 55 3.63 7.45 1.54
N LEU A 56 4.18 8.04 2.60
CA LEU A 56 3.78 7.75 3.99
C LEU A 56 2.35 8.18 4.28
N ALA A 57 1.92 9.35 3.78
CA ALA A 57 0.54 9.80 3.93
C ALA A 57 -0.44 8.82 3.29
N LEU A 58 -0.14 8.35 2.07
CA LEU A 58 -0.95 7.35 1.39
C LEU A 58 -0.94 6.00 2.11
N ALA A 59 0.21 5.53 2.58
CA ALA A 59 0.29 4.28 3.34
C ALA A 59 -0.55 4.33 4.62
N ARG A 60 -0.56 5.48 5.31
CA ARG A 60 -1.43 5.71 6.48
C ARG A 60 -2.91 5.72 6.09
N GLU A 61 -3.28 6.39 4.99
CA GLU A 61 -4.66 6.37 4.50
C GLU A 61 -5.15 4.95 4.19
N VAL A 62 -4.32 4.14 3.51
CA VAL A 62 -4.61 2.72 3.24
C VAL A 62 -4.86 1.97 4.55
N TYR A 63 -3.96 2.12 5.52
CA TYR A 63 -4.07 1.46 6.81
C TYR A 63 -5.38 1.80 7.54
N GLU A 64 -5.70 3.09 7.69
CA GLU A 64 -6.91 3.54 8.37
C GLU A 64 -8.19 3.07 7.67
N VAL A 65 -8.23 3.14 6.33
CA VAL A 65 -9.39 2.67 5.56
C VAL A 65 -9.58 1.17 5.74
N ILE A 66 -8.53 0.37 5.63
CA ILE A 66 -8.64 -1.08 5.86
C ILE A 66 -9.09 -1.37 7.28
N LEU A 67 -8.50 -0.74 8.30
CA LEU A 67 -8.94 -0.90 9.69
C LEU A 67 -10.42 -0.57 9.88
N SER A 68 -10.93 0.47 9.23
CA SER A 68 -12.34 0.86 9.32
C SER A 68 -13.31 -0.22 8.78
N ARG A 69 -12.82 -1.10 7.90
CA ARG A 69 -13.58 -2.23 7.33
C ARG A 69 -13.48 -3.51 8.14
N LEU A 70 -12.57 -3.56 9.11
CA LEU A 70 -12.41 -4.71 9.99
C LEU A 70 -13.31 -4.60 11.22
N PRO A 71 -13.81 -5.74 11.76
CA PRO A 71 -14.46 -5.78 13.06
C PRO A 71 -13.57 -5.21 14.16
N GLU A 72 -14.15 -4.59 15.18
CA GLU A 72 -13.38 -3.93 16.25
C GLU A 72 -12.49 -4.92 17.02
N GLU A 73 -12.93 -6.17 17.15
CA GLU A 73 -12.26 -7.22 17.92
C GLU A 73 -10.93 -7.68 17.32
N VAL A 74 -10.69 -7.36 16.04
CA VAL A 74 -9.47 -7.76 15.31
C VAL A 74 -8.60 -6.57 14.92
N ARG A 75 -8.93 -5.36 15.39
CA ARG A 75 -8.08 -4.18 15.21
C ARG A 75 -6.88 -4.24 16.17
N PRO A 76 -5.69 -3.79 15.75
CA PRO A 76 -4.45 -3.86 16.53
C PRO A 76 -4.40 -2.87 17.71
#